data_AF-A0A5C0E3P3-F1
#
_entry.id   AF-A0A5C0E3P3-F1
#
_cell.length_a   1.000
_cell.length_b   1.000
_cell.length_c   1.000
_cell.angle_alpha   90.00
_cell.angle_beta   90.00
_cell.angle_gamma   90.00
#
_symmetry.space_group_name_H-M   'P 1'
#
loop_
_entity.id
_entity.type
_entity.pdbx_description
1 polymer ?
#
loop_
_entity_poly.entity_id
_entity_poly.type
_entity_poly.pdbx_seq_one_letter_code
_entity_poly.pdbx_strand_id
1 'polypeptide(L)'
;MLILDDFGTSTITTDDATNLFEIIEDRTELNSTIITSQLPVSSWYNYLNNDTVADAILDRIIHSSHRIELEGESMRKLRSKINKI
;
A
#
# COMPACT_ATOMS: atom_id res chain seq x y z
N MET A 1 15.92 -2.05 -4.09
CA MET A 1 14.48 -2.29 -4.31
C MET A 1 13.83 -2.51 -2.95
N LEU A 2 12.66 -1.94 -2.71
CA LEU A 2 11.88 -2.09 -1.47
C LEU A 2 10.50 -2.64 -1.82
N ILE A 3 9.96 -3.52 -0.97
CA ILE A 3 8.60 -4.05 -1.07
C ILE A 3 7.88 -3.76 0.23
N LEU A 4 6.76 -3.05 0.15
CA LEU A 4 5.82 -2.85 1.25
C LEU A 4 4.66 -3.81 1.03
N ASP A 5 4.57 -4.85 1.85
CA ASP A 5 3.54 -5.88 1.74
C ASP A 5 2.38 -5.60 2.70
N ASP A 6 1.16 -5.96 2.31
CA ASP A 6 -0.07 -5.82 3.11
C ASP A 6 -0.31 -4.40 3.66
N PHE A 7 -0.01 -3.38 2.85
CA PHE A 7 -0.23 -1.98 3.22
C PHE A 7 -1.71 -1.70 3.50
N GLY A 8 -1.99 -0.96 4.57
CA GLY A 8 -3.37 -0.59 4.92
C GLY A 8 -4.10 -1.58 5.85
N THR A 9 -3.45 -2.67 6.30
CA THR A 9 -4.13 -3.71 7.07
C THR A 9 -4.23 -3.44 8.58
N SER A 10 -3.32 -2.65 9.15
CA SER A 10 -3.33 -2.20 10.55
C SER A 10 -3.42 -0.69 10.64
N THR A 11 -4.00 -0.15 11.72
CA THR A 11 -3.99 1.30 11.95
C THR A 11 -2.57 1.85 11.93
N ILE A 12 -2.37 2.98 11.26
CA ILE A 12 -1.11 3.70 11.23
C ILE A 12 -1.20 4.93 12.14
N THR A 13 -0.15 5.18 12.92
CA THR A 13 -0.07 6.41 13.71
C THR A 13 0.39 7.57 12.83
N THR A 14 0.17 8.82 13.28
CA THR A 14 0.67 10.00 12.56
C THR A 14 2.19 10.00 12.40
N ASP A 15 2.89 9.49 13.41
CA ASP A 15 4.36 9.41 13.41
C ASP A 15 4.84 8.34 12.43
N ASP A 16 4.18 7.17 12.40
CA ASP A 16 4.49 6.11 11.44
C ASP A 16 4.21 6.55 9.99
N ALA A 17 3.14 7.32 9.76
CA ALA A 17 2.84 7.88 8.45
C ALA A 17 3.93 8.87 8.01
N THR A 18 4.44 9.67 8.95
CA THR A 18 5.55 10.62 8.68
C THR A 18 6.85 9.85 8.38
N ASN A 19 7.18 8.81 9.14
CA ASN A 19 8.35 7.97 8.87
C ASN A 19 8.24 7.27 7.51
N LEU A 20 7.04 6.79 7.14
CA LEU A 20 6.80 6.21 5.83
C LEU A 20 7.02 7.24 4.72
N PHE A 21 6.58 8.48 4.91
CA PHE A 21 6.81 9.56 3.96
C PHE A 21 8.30 9.81 3.72
N GLU A 22 9.12 9.90 4.76
CA GLU A 22 10.57 10.06 4.62
C GLU A 22 11.20 8.92 3.79
N ILE A 23 10.80 7.67 4.07
CA ILE A 23 11.26 6.51 3.29
C ILE A 23 10.83 6.62 1.83
N ILE A 24 9.62 7.10 1.55
CA ILE A 24 9.13 7.24 0.17
C ILE A 24 9.82 8.40 -0.54
N GLU A 25 10.06 9.52 0.14
CA GLU A 25 10.79 10.69 -0.38
C GLU A 25 12.17 10.28 -0.89
N ASP A 26 12.97 9.62 -0.04
CA ASP A 26 14.35 9.20 -0.36
C ASP A 26 14.43 8.22 -1.54
N ARG A 27 13.31 7.56 -1.85
CA ARG A 27 13.24 6.51 -2.87
C ARG A 27 12.62 6.97 -4.18
N THR A 28 11.84 8.04 -4.14
CA THR A 28 11.13 8.57 -5.29
C THR A 28 12.14 8.91 -6.40
N GLU A 29 11.83 8.50 -7.64
CA GLU A 29 12.69 8.65 -8.83
C GLU A 29 14.07 7.96 -8.82
N LEU A 30 14.54 7.46 -7.68
CA LEU A 30 15.87 6.86 -7.53
C LEU A 30 15.84 5.33 -7.47
N ASN A 31 14.82 4.75 -6.84
CA ASN A 31 14.76 3.30 -6.63
C ASN A 31 13.35 2.73 -6.79
N SER A 32 13.24 1.53 -7.39
CA SER A 32 11.97 0.82 -7.52
C SER A 32 11.37 0.44 -6.17
N THR A 33 10.08 0.74 -6.00
CA THR A 33 9.28 0.39 -4.82
C THR A 33 8.02 -0.32 -5.28
N ILE A 34 7.71 -1.46 -4.66
CA ILE A 34 6.47 -2.22 -4.90
C ILE A 34 5.63 -2.14 -3.63
N ILE A 35 4.33 -1.88 -3.79
CA ILE A 35 3.38 -1.84 -2.68
C ILE A 35 2.24 -2.79 -3.00
N THR A 36 1.97 -3.72 -2.10
CA THR A 36 0.75 -4.52 -2.11
C THR A 36 -0.19 -3.96 -1.05
N SER A 37 -1.49 -3.90 -1.34
CA SER A 37 -2.47 -3.39 -0.40
C SER A 37 -3.78 -4.12 -0.56
N GLN A 38 -4.42 -4.35 0.58
CA GLN A 38 -5.78 -4.86 0.67
C GLN A 38 -6.82 -3.73 0.65
N LEU A 39 -6.37 -2.48 0.83
CA LEU A 39 -7.21 -1.31 0.72
C LEU A 39 -7.15 -0.74 -0.70
N PRO A 40 -8.30 -0.31 -1.27
CA PRO A 40 -8.25 0.45 -2.51
C PRO A 40 -7.49 1.76 -2.29
N VAL A 41 -6.80 2.24 -3.33
CA VAL A 41 -5.98 3.48 -3.26
C VAL A 41 -6.82 4.68 -2.80
N SER A 42 -8.10 4.74 -3.18
CA SER A 42 -9.03 5.78 -2.74
C SER A 42 -9.20 5.87 -1.21
N SER A 43 -8.91 4.79 -0.49
CA SER A 43 -8.98 4.73 0.98
C SER A 43 -7.67 5.11 1.66
N TRP A 44 -6.55 5.23 0.93
CA TRP A 44 -5.23 5.47 1.51
C TRP A 44 -5.11 6.85 2.14
N TYR A 45 -5.76 7.86 1.57
CA TYR A 45 -5.77 9.22 2.12
C TYR A 45 -6.27 9.22 3.58
N ASN A 46 -7.46 8.64 3.79
CA ASN A 46 -8.05 8.52 5.12
C ASN A 46 -7.26 7.58 6.04
N TYR A 47 -6.66 6.53 5.47
CA TYR A 47 -5.86 5.57 6.24
C TYR A 47 -4.64 6.21 6.88
N LEU A 48 -3.91 7.05 6.14
CA LEU A 48 -2.68 7.72 6.61
C LEU A 48 -2.94 8.71 7.77
N ASN A 49 -4.20 9.15 7.95
CA ASN A 49 -4.67 9.93 9.09
C ASN A 49 -3.82 11.18 9.40
N ASN A 50 -3.24 11.78 8.35
CA ASN A 50 -2.46 13.01 8.38
C ASN A 50 -2.58 13.65 6.99
N ASP A 51 -3.47 14.64 6.84
CA ASP A 51 -3.83 15.21 5.54
C ASP A 51 -2.62 15.64 4.70
N THR A 52 -1.70 16.39 5.30
CA THR A 52 -0.50 16.90 4.63
C THR A 52 0.42 15.78 4.14
N VAL A 53 0.65 14.77 5.00
CA VAL A 53 1.51 13.63 4.66
C VAL A 53 0.82 12.71 3.65
N ALA A 54 -0.49 12.54 3.78
CA ALA A 54 -1.30 11.75 2.87
C ALA A 54 -1.23 12.29 1.44
N ASP A 55 -1.45 13.59 1.26
CA ASP A 55 -1.30 14.24 -0.04
C ASP A 55 0.11 14.03 -0.61
N ALA A 56 1.14 14.26 0.21
CA ALA A 56 2.54 14.14 -0.23
C ALA A 56 2.95 12.72 -0.64
N ILE A 57 2.50 11.71 0.11
CA ILE A 57 2.72 10.28 -0.19
C ILE A 57 1.98 9.89 -1.46
N LEU A 58 0.69 10.24 -1.56
CA LEU A 58 -0.14 9.86 -2.70
C LEU A 58 0.38 10.51 -3.99
N ASP A 59 0.83 11.76 -3.91
CA ASP A 59 1.38 12.46 -5.05
C ASP A 59 2.59 11.72 -5.63
N ARG A 60 3.50 11.27 -4.76
CA ARG A 60 4.73 10.57 -5.16
C ARG A 60 4.50 9.15 -5.62
N ILE A 61 3.67 8.39 -4.91
CA ILE A 61 3.45 6.97 -5.20
C ILE A 61 2.44 6.79 -6.32
N ILE A 62 1.29 7.45 -6.25
CA ILE A 62 0.16 7.15 -7.14
C ILE A 62 0.40 7.75 -8.53
N HIS A 63 0.85 9.00 -8.63
CA HIS A 63 1.02 9.64 -9.94
C HIS A 63 2.16 9.03 -10.77
N SER A 64 3.17 8.44 -10.14
CA SER A 64 4.33 7.85 -10.82
C SER A 64 4.28 6.32 -10.97
N SER A 65 3.24 5.65 -10.44
CA SER A 65 3.18 4.18 -10.41
C SER A 65 2.37 3.56 -11.53
N HIS A 66 2.71 2.31 -11.83
CA HIS A 66 1.83 1.40 -12.55
C HIS A 66 0.90 0.71 -11.55
N ARG A 67 -0.40 0.98 -11.66
CA ARG A 67 -1.42 0.37 -10.82
C ARG A 67 -1.98 -0.89 -11.46
N ILE A 68 -2.00 -1.99 -10.70
CA ILE A 68 -2.60 -3.25 -11.10
C ILE A 68 -3.65 -3.59 -10.05
N GLU A 69 -4.92 -3.49 -10.43
CA GLU A 69 -6.02 -4.00 -9.60
C GLU A 69 -6.14 -5.51 -9.83
N LEU A 70 -6.01 -6.29 -8.75
CA LEU A 70 -6.12 -7.74 -8.80
C LEU A 70 -7.55 -8.16 -8.44
N GLU A 71 -8.13 -9.03 -9.25
CA GLU A 71 -9.46 -9.60 -9.04
C GLU A 71 -9.40 -11.13 -8.99
N GLY A 72 -10.42 -11.75 -8.39
CA GLY A 72 -10.60 -13.20 -8.37
C GLY A 72 -10.66 -13.80 -6.97
N GLU A 73 -10.87 -15.12 -6.91
CA GLU A 73 -10.91 -15.86 -5.64
C GLU A 73 -9.53 -16.01 -5.02
N SER A 74 -9.48 -16.07 -3.68
CA SER A 74 -8.24 -16.35 -2.96
C SER A 74 -7.57 -17.64 -3.43
N MET A 75 -6.31 -17.54 -3.85
CA MET A 75 -5.50 -18.71 -4.19
C MET A 75 -5.34 -19.69 -3.02
N ARG A 76 -5.43 -19.20 -1.77
CA ARG A 76 -5.43 -20.07 -0.57
C ARG A 76 -6.67 -20.98 -0.54
N LYS A 77 -7.85 -20.45 -0.91
CA LYS A 77 -9.09 -21.22 -1.02
C LYS A 77 -8.99 -22.24 -2.16
N LEU A 78 -8.51 -21.84 -3.34
CA LEU A 78 -8.38 -22.72 -4.50
C LEU A 78 -7.43 -23.90 -4.25
N ARG A 79 -6.36 -23.66 -3.48
CA ARG A 79 -5.36 -24.69 -3.13
C ARG A 79 -5.68 -25.45 -1.85
N SER A 80 -6.71 -25.07 -1.10
CA SER A 80 -7.10 -25.75 0.12
C SER A 80 -7.56 -27.18 -0.21
N LYS A 81 -6.92 -28.17 0.43
CA LYS A 81 -7.37 -29.59 0.39
C LYS A 81 -8.44 -29.88 1.44
N ILE A 82 -8.79 -28.90 2.27
CA ILE A 82 -9.87 -29.03 3.25
C ILE A 82 -11.17 -28.92 2.46
N ASN A 83 -11.85 -30.05 2.31
CA ASN A 83 -13.07 -30.22 1.52
C ASN A 83 -14.08 -29.10 1.82
N LYS A 84 -14.69 -28.58 0.76
CA LYS A 84 -15.96 -27.86 0.85
C LYS A 84 -16.95 -28.78 1.57
N ILE A 85 -17.21 -28.50 2.85
CA ILE A 85 -18.38 -29.02 3.57
C ILE A 85 -19.57 -28.24 3.06
#